data_AF-B0EGX0-F1
#
_entry.id   AF-B0EGX0-F1
#
_cell.length_a   1.000
_cell.length_b   1.000
_cell.length_c   1.000
_cell.angle_alpha   90.00
_cell.angle_beta   90.00
_cell.angle_gamma   90.00
#
_symmetry.space_group_name_H-M   'P 1'
#
loop_
_entity.id
_entity.type
_entity.pdbx_description
1 polymer ?
#
loop_
_entity_poly.entity_id
_entity_poly.type
_entity_poly.pdbx_seq_one_letter_code
_entity_poly.pdbx_strand_id
1 'polypeptide(L)'
;MASSQPTRISLSTRSSDFITCESNPLETLLLNLTNDIPTGVIKHFCSLMSTPEELFNNTSMIVGYYLQEGCLKQFIKYLIVREIEECFRTPQSIFKRNSTYLRVLKVILENELKPFFNKAMETVLVIIEENKSKLVIGNTGDPGVEKSLDKMKDIIYKLTELFITFNFSNTFLYFMSRALIELHARTPNVEISALRGLFFIRLLGNYFVTNLESKSAVEAESLKTVSVVLSWFAEPIEEEISEDNWKAYLKEFASDKRQSIDERILQFKNPDIDSIEIDLPWIDKEKAKDLLPRMQVEWRNVVQFVTSESGVLLQLHFSSEMETTRIYNRLINELEALSTNTKKEKSDLLLKMTSMKMEIKDLEEEIKYLRELLASRDPSLAYLKSDEKEQDN
;
A
#
# COMPACT_ATOMS: atom_id res chain seq x y z
N MET A 1 73.64 18.76 -6.08
CA MET A 1 72.73 18.49 -4.95
C MET A 1 71.53 19.41 -5.10
N ALA A 2 70.45 18.91 -5.70
CA ALA A 2 69.28 19.70 -6.03
C ALA A 2 68.13 19.29 -5.12
N SER A 3 67.52 20.28 -4.49
CA SER A 3 66.41 20.19 -3.55
C SER A 3 65.10 19.87 -4.27
N SER A 4 64.42 18.81 -3.82
CA SER A 4 63.05 18.49 -4.24
C SER A 4 62.05 19.37 -3.49
N GLN A 5 61.40 20.30 -4.20
CA GLN A 5 60.20 20.97 -3.71
C GLN A 5 59.00 20.01 -3.72
N PRO A 6 58.01 20.16 -2.81
CA PRO A 6 56.81 19.34 -2.81
C PRO A 6 55.86 19.75 -3.93
N THR A 7 55.40 18.76 -4.69
CA THR A 7 54.42 18.87 -5.76
C THR A 7 53.12 19.49 -5.23
N ARG A 8 52.80 20.72 -5.66
CA ARG A 8 51.45 21.28 -5.53
C ARG A 8 50.50 20.43 -6.35
N ILE A 9 49.55 19.77 -5.69
CA ILE A 9 48.39 19.17 -6.37
C ILE A 9 47.56 20.35 -6.90
N SER A 10 47.63 20.60 -8.20
CA SER A 10 46.67 21.46 -8.88
C SER A 10 45.37 20.69 -9.02
N LEU A 11 44.32 21.17 -8.36
CA LEU A 11 42.94 20.81 -8.69
C LEU A 11 42.63 21.43 -10.05
N SER A 12 43.03 20.72 -11.10
CA SER A 12 42.60 20.96 -12.46
C SER A 12 41.09 20.76 -12.52
N THR A 13 40.36 21.86 -12.60
CA THR A 13 38.96 21.92 -13.02
C THR A 13 38.87 21.44 -14.47
N ARG A 14 38.83 20.11 -14.67
CA ARG A 14 38.29 19.54 -15.90
C ARG A 14 36.78 19.46 -15.76
N SER A 15 36.15 20.59 -16.07
CA SER A 15 34.82 20.63 -16.63
C SER A 15 34.81 19.82 -17.93
N SER A 16 34.05 18.73 -17.97
CA SER A 16 33.38 18.13 -19.14
C SER A 16 33.33 16.59 -19.09
N ASP A 17 32.87 16.02 -17.99
CA ASP A 17 32.11 14.77 -18.07
C ASP A 17 30.68 15.13 -17.64
N PHE A 18 29.97 15.81 -18.55
CA PHE A 18 28.52 15.80 -18.48
C PHE A 18 28.11 14.34 -18.62
N ILE A 19 27.80 13.71 -17.49
CA ILE A 19 26.90 12.56 -17.51
C ILE A 19 25.62 13.13 -18.13
N THR A 20 25.42 12.84 -19.41
CA THR A 20 24.12 13.01 -20.06
C THR A 20 23.17 12.08 -19.33
N CYS A 21 22.55 12.58 -18.27
CA CYS A 21 21.35 11.99 -17.71
C CYS A 21 20.25 12.24 -18.75
N GLU A 22 20.21 11.39 -19.78
CA GLU A 22 19.25 11.50 -20.89
C GLU A 22 17.81 11.26 -20.43
N SER A 23 17.61 10.61 -19.28
CA SER A 23 16.32 10.48 -18.60
C SER A 23 16.02 11.75 -17.81
N ASN A 24 14.81 12.29 -17.94
CA ASN A 24 14.36 13.41 -17.13
C ASN A 24 14.47 12.96 -15.65
N PRO A 25 15.21 13.65 -14.77
CA PRO A 25 15.42 13.20 -13.39
C PRO A 25 14.11 12.98 -12.61
N LEU A 26 13.05 13.68 -13.03
CA LEU A 26 11.68 13.49 -12.57
C LEU A 26 11.16 12.07 -12.83
N GLU A 27 11.51 11.47 -13.97
CA GLU A 27 11.19 10.07 -14.30
C GLU A 27 11.80 9.12 -13.28
N THR A 28 13.05 9.37 -12.87
CA THR A 28 13.72 8.52 -11.86
C THR A 28 13.12 8.64 -10.46
N LEU A 29 12.53 9.79 -10.10
CA LEU A 29 11.92 10.00 -8.78
C LEU A 29 10.53 9.38 -8.66
N LEU A 30 9.71 9.49 -9.71
CA LEU A 30 8.34 8.94 -9.72
C LEU A 30 8.34 7.43 -9.90
N LEU A 31 9.21 6.90 -10.77
CA LEU A 31 9.29 5.44 -10.98
C LEU A 31 9.84 4.70 -9.76
N ASN A 32 10.61 5.37 -8.91
CA ASN A 32 11.09 4.78 -7.67
C ASN A 32 9.99 4.74 -6.59
N LEU A 33 9.26 3.62 -6.56
CA LEU A 33 8.18 3.36 -5.61
C LEU A 33 8.67 3.04 -4.17
N THR A 34 9.98 3.12 -3.88
CA THR A 34 10.49 2.98 -2.50
C THR A 34 10.43 4.29 -1.72
N ASN A 35 10.35 5.43 -2.41
CA ASN A 35 10.18 6.73 -1.78
C ASN A 35 8.68 7.06 -1.58
N ASP A 36 8.40 8.18 -0.91
CA ASP A 36 7.04 8.68 -0.66
C ASP A 36 6.60 9.79 -1.64
N ILE A 37 7.41 10.11 -2.66
CA ILE A 37 7.03 11.07 -3.71
C ILE A 37 5.77 10.61 -4.46
N PRO A 38 5.64 9.35 -4.94
CA PRO A 38 4.39 8.85 -5.52
C PRO A 38 3.19 9.03 -4.60
N THR A 39 3.37 8.84 -3.28
CA THR A 39 2.32 9.10 -2.29
C THR A 39 1.94 10.57 -2.26
N GLY A 40 2.91 11.48 -2.27
CA GLY A 40 2.64 12.92 -2.31
C GLY A 40 1.89 13.34 -3.58
N VAL A 41 2.29 12.79 -4.73
CA VAL A 41 1.63 13.02 -6.02
C VAL A 41 0.18 12.53 -5.98
N ILE A 42 -0.05 11.30 -5.52
CA ILE A 42 -1.40 10.74 -5.38
C ILE A 42 -2.25 11.58 -4.40
N LYS A 43 -1.71 11.96 -3.24
CA LYS A 43 -2.45 12.75 -2.23
C LYS A 43 -2.80 14.16 -2.72
N HIS A 44 -1.92 14.79 -3.49
CA HIS A 44 -2.16 16.10 -4.08
C HIS A 44 -3.19 16.04 -5.21
N PHE A 45 -2.93 15.23 -6.26
CA PHE A 45 -3.78 15.21 -7.45
C PHE A 45 -5.08 14.43 -7.28
N CYS A 46 -5.12 13.41 -6.43
CA CYS A 46 -6.32 12.58 -6.19
C CYS A 46 -6.96 12.87 -4.83
N SER A 47 -6.78 14.10 -4.33
CA SER A 47 -7.23 14.52 -2.99
C SER A 47 -8.72 14.27 -2.72
N LEU A 48 -9.10 14.36 -1.44
CA LEU A 48 -10.49 14.17 -1.04
C LEU A 48 -11.47 15.15 -1.70
N MET A 49 -10.99 16.35 -2.03
CA MET A 49 -11.79 17.44 -2.59
C MET A 49 -12.00 17.33 -4.10
N SER A 50 -11.29 16.43 -4.79
CA SER A 50 -11.41 16.26 -6.24
C SER A 50 -12.80 15.74 -6.63
N THR A 51 -13.40 16.37 -7.63
CA THR A 51 -14.64 15.89 -8.25
C THR A 51 -14.43 14.52 -8.91
N PRO A 52 -15.49 13.74 -9.20
CA PRO A 52 -15.34 12.45 -9.87
C PRO A 52 -14.60 12.54 -11.22
N GLU A 53 -14.87 13.59 -12.00
CA GLU A 53 -14.23 13.82 -13.30
C GLU A 53 -12.74 14.19 -13.15
N GLU A 54 -12.41 15.08 -12.22
CA GLU A 54 -11.02 15.41 -11.89
C GLU A 54 -10.26 14.19 -11.37
N LEU A 55 -10.87 13.40 -10.49
CA LEU A 55 -10.28 12.18 -9.97
C LEU A 55 -9.98 11.20 -11.10
N PHE A 56 -10.93 11.01 -12.03
CA PHE A 56 -10.73 10.13 -13.19
C PHE A 56 -9.59 10.64 -14.08
N ASN A 57 -9.57 11.94 -14.41
CA ASN A 57 -8.52 12.53 -15.25
C ASN A 57 -7.14 12.45 -14.60
N ASN A 58 -7.03 12.81 -13.32
CA ASN A 58 -5.77 12.77 -12.57
C ASN A 58 -5.29 11.33 -12.38
N THR A 59 -6.20 10.39 -12.11
CA THR A 59 -5.86 8.95 -12.03
C THR A 59 -5.38 8.43 -13.38
N SER A 60 -6.07 8.77 -14.48
CA SER A 60 -5.67 8.36 -15.83
C SER A 60 -4.29 8.90 -16.20
N MET A 61 -4.00 10.15 -15.85
CA MET A 61 -2.68 10.77 -16.05
C MET A 61 -1.59 10.03 -15.25
N ILE A 62 -1.80 9.79 -13.95
CA ILE A 62 -0.81 9.12 -13.10
C ILE A 62 -0.62 7.66 -13.53
N VAL A 63 -1.70 6.89 -13.64
CA VAL A 63 -1.62 5.47 -14.01
C VAL A 63 -1.07 5.31 -15.43
N GLY A 64 -1.45 6.20 -16.35
CA GLY A 64 -0.97 6.20 -17.72
C GLY A 64 0.54 6.43 -17.82
N TYR A 65 1.10 7.26 -16.94
CA TYR A 65 2.54 7.44 -16.85
C TYR A 65 3.25 6.12 -16.48
N TYR A 66 2.81 5.41 -15.44
CA TYR A 66 3.39 4.11 -15.08
C TYR A 66 3.13 3.01 -16.11
N LEU A 67 2.04 3.10 -16.88
CA LEU A 67 1.77 2.19 -17.99
C LEU A 67 2.77 2.40 -19.13
N GLN A 68 3.05 3.65 -19.51
CA GLN A 68 4.03 3.98 -20.56
C GLN A 68 5.44 3.53 -20.20
N GLU A 69 5.81 3.69 -18.94
CA GLU A 69 7.13 3.30 -18.41
C GLU A 69 7.24 1.79 -18.09
N GLY A 70 6.21 1.00 -18.38
CA GLY A 70 6.22 -0.46 -18.13
C GLY A 70 6.19 -0.87 -16.65
N CYS A 71 5.89 0.08 -15.75
CA CYS A 71 5.88 -0.11 -14.29
C CYS A 71 4.47 -0.30 -13.69
N LEU A 72 3.43 -0.50 -14.52
CA LEU A 72 2.03 -0.58 -14.06
C LEU A 72 1.81 -1.61 -12.93
N LYS A 73 2.38 -2.82 -13.06
CA LYS A 73 2.29 -3.87 -12.02
C LYS A 73 2.83 -3.39 -10.68
N GLN A 74 4.02 -2.79 -10.70
CA GLN A 74 4.68 -2.27 -9.51
C GLN A 74 3.84 -1.16 -8.87
N PHE A 75 3.24 -0.29 -9.69
CA PHE A 75 2.37 0.77 -9.22
C PHE A 75 1.08 0.24 -8.56
N ILE A 76 0.40 -0.73 -9.17
CA ILE A 76 -0.79 -1.37 -8.57
C ILE A 76 -0.43 -2.03 -7.24
N LYS A 77 0.69 -2.77 -7.20
CA LYS A 77 1.21 -3.37 -5.96
C LYS A 77 1.49 -2.29 -4.91
N TYR A 78 2.09 -1.17 -5.29
CA TYR A 78 2.35 -0.05 -4.38
C TYR A 78 1.06 0.49 -3.77
N LEU A 79 0.03 0.74 -4.58
CA LEU A 79 -1.27 1.22 -4.10
C LEU A 79 -1.91 0.25 -3.08
N ILE A 80 -1.87 -1.05 -3.38
CA ILE A 80 -2.39 -2.10 -2.48
C ILE A 80 -1.64 -2.08 -1.15
N VAL A 81 -0.31 -2.08 -1.20
CA VAL A 81 0.55 -2.12 0.00
C VAL A 81 0.29 -0.89 0.87
N ARG A 82 0.23 0.31 0.27
CA ARG A 82 -0.02 1.55 1.01
C ARG A 82 -1.40 1.59 1.65
N GLU A 83 -2.43 1.09 0.96
CA GLU A 83 -3.79 0.97 1.52
C GLU A 83 -3.83 0.05 2.75
N ILE A 84 -3.12 -1.08 2.69
CA ILE A 84 -3.02 -2.01 3.82
C ILE A 84 -2.24 -1.37 4.98
N GLU A 85 -1.13 -0.68 4.68
CA GLU A 85 -0.29 -0.01 5.69
C GLU A 85 -1.04 1.11 6.43
N GLU A 86 -1.80 1.96 5.72
CA GLU A 86 -2.59 3.02 6.34
C GLU A 86 -3.67 2.47 7.29
N CYS A 87 -4.12 1.23 7.06
CA CYS A 87 -5.12 0.56 7.88
C CYS A 87 -4.53 -0.47 8.85
N PHE A 88 -3.21 -0.55 9.03
CA PHE A 88 -2.57 -1.61 9.84
C PHE A 88 -3.10 -1.66 11.29
N ARG A 89 -3.41 -0.51 11.89
CA ARG A 89 -3.98 -0.44 13.25
C ARG A 89 -5.43 -0.88 13.35
N THR A 90 -6.15 -0.89 12.23
CA THR A 90 -7.56 -1.26 12.15
C THR A 90 -7.79 -2.10 10.89
N PRO A 91 -7.31 -3.37 10.85
CA PRO A 91 -7.36 -4.19 9.64
C PRO A 91 -8.77 -4.37 9.07
N GLN A 92 -9.79 -4.35 9.93
CA GLN A 92 -11.21 -4.39 9.55
C GLN A 92 -11.65 -3.22 8.66
N SER A 93 -10.85 -2.16 8.53
CA SER A 93 -11.14 -0.99 7.70
C SER A 93 -10.41 -0.97 6.35
N ILE A 94 -9.56 -1.96 6.06
CA ILE A 94 -8.83 -2.06 4.79
C ILE A 94 -9.84 -2.10 3.63
N PHE A 95 -9.63 -1.27 2.60
CA PHE A 95 -10.55 -1.09 1.48
C PHE A 95 -11.95 -0.58 1.86
N LYS A 96 -12.16 -0.11 3.10
CA LYS A 96 -13.43 0.50 3.54
C LYS A 96 -13.30 2.00 3.79
N ARG A 97 -12.12 2.48 4.17
CA ARG A 97 -11.94 3.93 4.34
C ARG A 97 -11.90 4.60 2.98
N ASN A 98 -12.41 5.82 2.89
CA ASN A 98 -12.27 6.64 1.69
C ASN A 98 -10.84 7.21 1.61
N SER A 99 -9.83 6.34 1.57
CA SER A 99 -8.43 6.73 1.42
C SER A 99 -8.17 7.15 -0.03
N THR A 100 -7.11 7.94 -0.22
CA THR A 100 -6.68 8.34 -1.56
C THR A 100 -6.29 7.12 -2.41
N TYR A 101 -5.61 6.13 -1.82
CA TYR A 101 -5.21 4.92 -2.52
C TYR A 101 -6.40 4.08 -2.97
N LEU A 102 -7.40 3.88 -2.08
CA LEU A 102 -8.63 3.19 -2.46
C LEU A 102 -9.36 3.94 -3.57
N ARG A 103 -9.40 5.27 -3.55
CA ARG A 103 -10.03 6.06 -4.64
C ARG A 103 -9.37 5.80 -5.99
N VAL A 104 -8.04 5.80 -6.04
CA VAL A 104 -7.28 5.50 -7.27
C VAL A 104 -7.53 4.05 -7.71
N LEU A 105 -7.46 3.09 -6.78
CA LEU A 105 -7.75 1.68 -7.06
C LEU A 105 -9.18 1.49 -7.57
N LYS A 106 -10.16 2.18 -6.99
CA LYS A 106 -11.56 2.15 -7.42
C LYS A 106 -11.71 2.63 -8.85
N VAL A 107 -11.06 3.71 -9.25
CA VAL A 107 -11.11 4.17 -10.66
C VAL A 107 -10.59 3.09 -11.60
N ILE A 108 -9.47 2.44 -11.26
CA ILE A 108 -8.93 1.35 -12.08
C ILE A 108 -9.93 0.19 -12.14
N LEU A 109 -10.38 -0.31 -10.99
CA LEU A 109 -11.25 -1.47 -10.89
C LEU A 109 -12.63 -1.23 -11.49
N GLU A 110 -13.19 -0.02 -11.35
CA GLU A 110 -14.51 0.32 -11.90
C GLU A 110 -14.52 0.31 -13.43
N ASN A 111 -13.41 0.69 -14.07
CA ASN A 111 -13.27 0.60 -15.53
C ASN A 111 -13.04 -0.85 -15.99
N GLU A 112 -12.18 -1.61 -15.30
CA GLU A 112 -11.91 -3.01 -15.62
C GLU A 112 -13.14 -3.92 -15.44
N LEU A 113 -13.99 -3.62 -14.45
CA LEU A 113 -15.18 -4.40 -14.12
C LEU A 113 -16.45 -3.89 -14.80
N LYS A 114 -16.37 -2.86 -15.65
CA LYS A 114 -17.55 -2.30 -16.34
C LYS A 114 -18.38 -3.36 -17.07
N PRO A 115 -17.80 -4.33 -17.81
CA PRO A 115 -18.59 -5.39 -18.45
C PRO A 115 -19.28 -6.32 -17.45
N PHE A 116 -18.67 -6.59 -16.30
CA PHE A 116 -19.29 -7.35 -15.21
C PHE A 116 -20.45 -6.57 -14.61
N PHE A 117 -20.25 -5.29 -14.27
CA PHE A 117 -21.28 -4.46 -13.65
C PHE A 117 -22.51 -4.26 -14.53
N ASN A 118 -22.31 -4.08 -15.84
CA ASN A 118 -23.42 -3.99 -16.78
C ASN A 118 -24.28 -5.27 -16.76
N LYS A 119 -23.66 -6.46 -16.79
CA LYS A 119 -24.37 -7.74 -16.70
C LYS A 119 -25.07 -7.93 -15.35
N ALA A 120 -24.41 -7.53 -14.26
CA ALA A 120 -24.97 -7.59 -12.92
C ALA A 120 -26.21 -6.68 -12.79
N MET A 121 -26.13 -5.46 -13.30
CA MET A 121 -27.25 -4.51 -13.33
C MET A 121 -28.41 -5.05 -14.16
N GLU A 122 -28.15 -5.54 -15.37
CA GLU A 122 -29.16 -6.15 -16.22
C GLU A 122 -29.87 -7.32 -15.51
N THR A 123 -29.09 -8.20 -14.89
CA THR A 123 -29.61 -9.34 -14.12
C THR A 123 -30.56 -8.89 -13.01
N VAL A 124 -30.19 -7.85 -12.26
CA VAL A 124 -31.00 -7.33 -11.15
C VAL A 124 -32.27 -6.65 -11.67
N LEU A 125 -32.16 -5.85 -12.74
CA LEU A 125 -33.30 -5.13 -13.32
C LEU A 125 -34.36 -6.09 -13.87
N VAL A 126 -33.96 -7.16 -14.56
CA VAL A 126 -34.90 -8.20 -15.04
C VAL A 126 -35.72 -8.78 -13.88
N ILE A 127 -35.09 -9.05 -12.74
CA ILE A 127 -35.76 -9.62 -11.56
C ILE A 127 -36.72 -8.60 -10.92
N ILE A 128 -36.34 -7.32 -10.90
CA ILE A 128 -37.19 -6.22 -10.42
C ILE A 128 -38.44 -6.09 -11.31
N GLU A 129 -38.26 -6.11 -12.64
CA GLU A 129 -39.35 -6.03 -13.61
C GLU A 129 -40.33 -7.20 -13.46
N GLU A 130 -39.82 -8.43 -13.30
CA GLU A 130 -40.63 -9.62 -13.04
C GLU A 130 -41.47 -9.52 -11.75
N ASN A 131 -40.95 -8.83 -10.72
CA ASN A 131 -41.65 -8.70 -9.45
C ASN A 131 -42.90 -7.81 -9.56
N LYS A 132 -42.94 -6.90 -10.55
CA LYS A 132 -44.01 -5.91 -10.81
C LYS A 132 -44.28 -4.91 -9.67
N SER A 133 -43.53 -5.00 -8.58
CA SER A 133 -43.55 -4.08 -7.44
C SER A 133 -42.14 -3.84 -6.93
N LYS A 134 -41.94 -2.75 -6.19
CA LYS A 134 -40.65 -2.47 -5.56
C LYS A 134 -40.26 -3.59 -4.61
N LEU A 135 -38.97 -3.90 -4.56
CA LEU A 135 -38.41 -4.80 -3.56
C LEU A 135 -38.33 -4.08 -2.22
N VAL A 136 -38.70 -4.79 -1.14
CA VAL A 136 -38.66 -4.28 0.22
C VAL A 136 -38.03 -5.29 1.18
N ILE A 137 -37.46 -4.78 2.27
CA ILE A 137 -36.93 -5.56 3.39
C ILE A 137 -37.62 -5.11 4.68
N GLY A 138 -37.81 -6.01 5.64
CA GLY A 138 -38.54 -5.70 6.86
C GLY A 138 -38.85 -6.95 7.69
N ASN A 139 -40.03 -6.95 8.31
CA ASN A 139 -40.56 -8.08 9.05
C ASN A 139 -41.18 -9.10 8.07
N THR A 140 -40.84 -10.38 8.20
CA THR A 140 -41.27 -11.48 7.31
C THR A 140 -42.72 -11.88 7.48
N GLY A 141 -43.42 -11.40 8.51
CA GLY A 141 -44.86 -11.59 8.69
C GLY A 141 -45.72 -10.88 7.64
N ASP A 142 -45.17 -9.96 6.85
CA ASP A 142 -45.84 -9.36 5.69
C ASP A 142 -45.56 -10.20 4.42
N PRO A 143 -46.59 -10.79 3.77
CA PRO A 143 -46.44 -11.56 2.54
C PRO A 143 -45.72 -10.82 1.40
N GLY A 144 -45.84 -9.49 1.35
CA GLY A 144 -45.14 -8.66 0.35
C GLY A 144 -43.62 -8.60 0.59
N VAL A 145 -43.19 -8.69 1.85
CA VAL A 145 -41.78 -8.76 2.24
C VAL A 145 -41.23 -10.14 1.90
N GLU A 146 -41.91 -11.23 2.28
CA GLU A 146 -41.45 -12.59 1.98
C GLU A 146 -41.21 -12.81 0.48
N LYS A 147 -42.16 -12.41 -0.37
CA LYS A 147 -42.00 -12.46 -1.83
C LYS A 147 -40.80 -11.64 -2.33
N SER A 148 -40.55 -10.47 -1.73
CA SER A 148 -39.39 -9.65 -2.04
C SER A 148 -38.09 -10.34 -1.62
N LEU A 149 -38.07 -11.04 -0.48
CA LEU A 149 -36.91 -11.78 0.00
C LEU A 149 -36.60 -13.01 -0.85
N ASP A 150 -37.60 -13.68 -1.41
CA ASP A 150 -37.37 -14.76 -2.38
C ASP A 150 -36.73 -14.23 -3.66
N LYS A 151 -37.16 -13.04 -4.13
CA LYS A 151 -36.49 -12.35 -5.23
C LYS A 151 -35.06 -11.91 -4.87
N MET A 152 -34.81 -11.54 -3.60
CA MET A 152 -33.44 -11.27 -3.12
C MET A 152 -32.57 -12.53 -3.12
N LYS A 153 -33.11 -13.71 -2.79
CA LYS A 153 -32.38 -14.99 -2.91
C LYS A 153 -31.97 -15.24 -4.37
N ASP A 154 -32.88 -15.02 -5.32
CA ASP A 154 -32.58 -15.15 -6.76
C ASP A 154 -31.52 -14.15 -7.23
N ILE A 155 -31.57 -12.90 -6.76
CA ILE A 155 -30.54 -11.89 -7.04
C ILE A 155 -29.18 -12.34 -6.49
N ILE A 156 -29.10 -12.73 -5.22
CA ILE A 156 -27.86 -13.20 -4.59
C ILE A 156 -27.31 -14.41 -5.34
N TYR A 157 -28.17 -15.37 -5.68
CA TYR A 157 -27.81 -16.55 -6.46
C TYR A 157 -27.16 -16.16 -7.79
N LYS A 158 -27.87 -15.39 -8.63
CA LYS A 158 -27.39 -15.04 -9.98
C LYS A 158 -26.14 -14.17 -9.95
N LEU A 159 -26.02 -13.26 -8.98
CA LEU A 159 -24.80 -12.45 -8.81
C LEU A 159 -23.61 -13.30 -8.34
N THR A 160 -23.85 -14.30 -7.49
CA THR A 160 -22.82 -15.25 -7.06
C THR A 160 -22.34 -16.12 -8.22
N GLU A 161 -23.28 -16.71 -8.98
CA GLU A 161 -22.96 -17.49 -10.18
C GLU A 161 -22.22 -16.65 -11.22
N LEU A 162 -22.65 -15.41 -11.44
CA LEU A 162 -21.95 -14.47 -12.32
C LEU A 162 -20.53 -14.22 -11.81
N PHE A 163 -20.33 -13.93 -10.52
CA PHE A 163 -19.00 -13.72 -9.95
C PHE A 163 -18.07 -14.93 -10.13
N ILE A 164 -18.59 -16.15 -9.94
CA ILE A 164 -17.81 -17.38 -10.05
C ILE A 164 -17.41 -17.66 -11.50
N THR A 165 -18.36 -17.51 -12.43
CA THR A 165 -18.19 -17.92 -13.83
C THR A 165 -17.63 -16.82 -14.74
N PHE A 166 -17.63 -15.56 -14.30
CA PHE A 166 -17.17 -14.46 -15.14
C PHE A 166 -15.68 -14.53 -15.42
N ASN A 167 -15.33 -14.31 -16.68
CA ASN A 167 -13.94 -14.20 -17.12
C ASN A 167 -13.44 -12.77 -16.90
N PHE A 168 -12.75 -12.54 -15.78
CA PHE A 168 -12.22 -11.23 -15.41
C PHE A 168 -10.99 -10.84 -16.26
N SER A 169 -10.73 -9.54 -16.38
CA SER A 169 -9.53 -9.05 -17.05
C SER A 169 -8.26 -9.46 -16.29
N ASN A 170 -7.15 -9.61 -17.01
CA ASN A 170 -5.85 -9.91 -16.40
C ASN A 170 -5.46 -8.86 -15.35
N THR A 171 -5.84 -7.59 -15.56
CA THR A 171 -5.55 -6.51 -14.60
C THR A 171 -6.33 -6.68 -13.30
N PHE A 172 -7.61 -7.08 -13.36
CA PHE A 172 -8.37 -7.43 -12.17
C PHE A 172 -7.82 -8.68 -11.46
N LEU A 173 -7.47 -9.72 -12.22
CA LEU A 173 -6.85 -10.93 -11.68
C LEU A 173 -5.52 -10.63 -10.99
N TYR A 174 -4.70 -9.76 -11.59
CA TYR A 174 -3.46 -9.26 -11.01
C TYR A 174 -3.71 -8.54 -9.68
N PHE A 175 -4.67 -7.61 -9.66
CA PHE A 175 -5.07 -6.91 -8.45
C PHE A 175 -5.52 -7.87 -7.34
N MET A 176 -6.44 -8.79 -7.64
CA MET A 176 -7.00 -9.72 -6.65
C MET A 176 -5.94 -10.65 -6.08
N SER A 177 -5.10 -11.24 -6.93
CA SER A 177 -4.00 -12.10 -6.49
C SER A 177 -3.01 -11.32 -5.62
N ARG A 178 -2.59 -10.12 -6.06
CA ARG A 178 -1.61 -9.32 -5.31
C ARG A 178 -2.18 -8.83 -3.97
N ALA A 179 -3.42 -8.36 -3.95
CA ALA A 179 -4.08 -7.94 -2.73
C ALA A 179 -4.23 -9.11 -1.75
N LEU A 180 -4.62 -10.29 -2.24
CA LEU A 180 -4.71 -11.49 -1.41
C LEU A 180 -3.35 -11.91 -0.85
N ILE A 181 -2.27 -11.89 -1.65
CA ILE A 181 -0.91 -12.20 -1.17
C ILE A 181 -0.47 -11.24 -0.06
N GLU A 182 -0.65 -9.92 -0.26
CA GLU A 182 -0.24 -8.91 0.73
C GLU A 182 -1.10 -8.96 2.00
N LEU A 183 -2.41 -9.17 1.87
CA LEU A 183 -3.33 -9.35 3.00
C LEU A 183 -3.00 -10.62 3.79
N HIS A 184 -2.71 -11.72 3.11
CA HIS A 184 -2.32 -12.97 3.75
C HIS A 184 -1.05 -12.81 4.58
N ALA A 185 -0.06 -12.09 4.05
CA ALA A 185 1.21 -11.87 4.73
C ALA A 185 1.10 -10.96 5.95
N ARG A 186 0.20 -9.96 5.92
CA ARG A 186 0.15 -8.89 6.94
C ARG A 186 -1.04 -9.02 7.90
N THR A 187 -2.20 -9.43 7.40
CA THR A 187 -3.49 -9.44 8.11
C THR A 187 -4.39 -10.60 7.64
N PRO A 188 -4.00 -11.89 7.84
CA PRO A 188 -4.69 -13.04 7.25
C PRO A 188 -6.15 -13.19 7.71
N ASN A 189 -6.47 -12.81 8.95
CA ASN A 189 -7.81 -12.95 9.52
C ASN A 189 -8.90 -12.13 8.80
N VAL A 190 -8.52 -11.11 8.02
CA VAL A 190 -9.47 -10.23 7.32
C VAL A 190 -9.39 -10.34 5.81
N GLU A 191 -8.48 -11.15 5.26
CA GLU A 191 -8.12 -11.12 3.84
C GLU A 191 -9.33 -11.31 2.90
N ILE A 192 -10.14 -12.34 3.17
CA ILE A 192 -11.30 -12.67 2.35
C ILE A 192 -12.40 -11.63 2.57
N SER A 193 -12.67 -11.27 3.83
CA SER A 193 -13.70 -10.30 4.17
C SER A 193 -13.43 -8.92 3.57
N ALA A 194 -12.17 -8.48 3.51
CA ALA A 194 -11.77 -7.20 2.94
C ALA A 194 -11.99 -7.18 1.42
N LEU A 195 -11.62 -8.25 0.71
CA LEU A 195 -11.82 -8.37 -0.74
C LEU A 195 -13.29 -8.54 -1.11
N ARG A 196 -14.05 -9.31 -0.33
CA ARG A 196 -15.51 -9.44 -0.51
C ARG A 196 -16.21 -8.10 -0.27
N GLY A 197 -15.83 -7.38 0.80
CA GLY A 197 -16.33 -6.04 1.10
C GLY A 197 -16.00 -5.02 0.01
N LEU A 198 -14.75 -5.02 -0.48
CA LEU A 198 -14.33 -4.20 -1.62
C LEU A 198 -15.22 -4.48 -2.85
N PHE A 199 -15.38 -5.75 -3.24
CA PHE A 199 -16.11 -6.10 -4.44
C PHE A 199 -17.60 -5.79 -4.35
N PHE A 200 -18.29 -6.33 -3.34
CA PHE A 200 -19.75 -6.26 -3.27
C PHE A 200 -20.27 -4.94 -2.73
N ILE A 201 -19.55 -4.29 -1.81
CA ILE A 201 -20.00 -3.04 -1.18
C ILE A 201 -19.44 -1.84 -1.96
N ARG A 202 -18.12 -1.77 -2.11
CA ARG A 202 -17.45 -0.56 -2.59
C ARG A 202 -17.49 -0.40 -4.09
N LEU A 203 -17.56 -1.50 -4.83
CA LEU A 203 -17.60 -1.51 -6.28
C LEU A 203 -19.03 -1.77 -6.80
N LEU A 204 -19.55 -2.99 -6.63
CA LEU A 204 -20.85 -3.37 -7.18
C LEU A 204 -22.02 -2.60 -6.54
N GLY A 205 -22.09 -2.57 -5.20
CA GLY A 205 -23.12 -1.82 -4.47
C GLY A 205 -23.09 -0.32 -4.78
N ASN A 206 -21.89 0.26 -4.90
CA ASN A 206 -21.70 1.65 -5.32
C ASN A 206 -22.20 1.87 -6.76
N TYR A 207 -21.87 0.96 -7.69
CA TYR A 207 -22.31 1.04 -9.08
C TYR A 207 -23.84 1.03 -9.21
N PHE A 208 -24.55 0.25 -8.38
CA PHE A 208 -26.02 0.31 -8.37
C PHE A 208 -26.56 1.66 -7.92
N VAL A 209 -25.95 2.28 -6.91
CA VAL A 209 -26.40 3.56 -6.33
C VAL A 209 -26.05 4.76 -7.23
N THR A 210 -24.94 4.72 -7.95
CA THR A 210 -24.54 5.84 -8.83
C THR A 210 -25.35 5.92 -10.12
N ASN A 211 -26.05 4.85 -10.51
CA ASN A 211 -26.83 4.79 -11.75
C ASN A 211 -28.34 5.02 -11.56
N LEU A 212 -28.78 5.41 -10.36
CA LEU A 212 -30.20 5.53 -10.01
C LEU A 212 -30.95 6.61 -10.80
N GLU A 213 -30.29 7.71 -11.17
CA GLU A 213 -30.93 8.84 -11.89
C GLU A 213 -31.47 8.44 -13.27
N SER A 214 -30.90 7.40 -13.87
CA SER A 214 -31.32 6.85 -15.16
C SER A 214 -32.49 5.87 -15.07
N LYS A 215 -33.01 5.60 -13.86
CA LYS A 215 -33.97 4.53 -13.57
C LYS A 215 -35.32 5.06 -13.12
N SER A 216 -36.37 4.26 -13.30
CA SER A 216 -37.68 4.54 -12.73
C SER A 216 -37.65 4.53 -11.20
N ALA A 217 -38.63 5.16 -10.55
CA ALA A 217 -38.69 5.21 -9.09
C ALA A 217 -38.74 3.82 -8.44
N VAL A 218 -39.41 2.85 -9.08
CA VAL A 218 -39.51 1.46 -8.61
C VAL A 218 -38.15 0.76 -8.68
N GLU A 219 -37.46 0.88 -9.81
CA GLU A 219 -36.11 0.33 -9.98
C GLU A 219 -35.12 0.98 -9.02
N ALA A 220 -35.17 2.31 -8.88
CA ALA A 220 -34.24 3.04 -8.03
C ALA A 220 -34.36 2.64 -6.55
N GLU A 221 -35.58 2.57 -6.01
CA GLU A 221 -35.81 2.12 -4.63
C GLU A 221 -35.45 0.63 -4.43
N SER A 222 -35.72 -0.20 -5.44
CA SER A 222 -35.34 -1.62 -5.40
C SER A 222 -33.83 -1.81 -5.42
N LEU A 223 -33.09 -1.07 -6.26
CA LEU A 223 -31.63 -1.08 -6.33
C LEU A 223 -30.99 -0.60 -5.02
N LYS A 224 -31.55 0.42 -4.36
CA LYS A 224 -31.12 0.82 -3.01
C LYS A 224 -31.29 -0.34 -2.02
N THR A 225 -32.44 -1.00 -2.06
CA THR A 225 -32.73 -2.16 -1.20
C THR A 225 -31.76 -3.31 -1.46
N VAL A 226 -31.49 -3.63 -2.74
CA VAL A 226 -30.49 -4.64 -3.14
C VAL A 226 -29.11 -4.26 -2.64
N SER A 227 -28.70 -3.00 -2.74
CA SER A 227 -27.40 -2.51 -2.23
C SER A 227 -27.27 -2.70 -0.71
N VAL A 228 -28.35 -2.48 0.06
CA VAL A 228 -28.38 -2.76 1.51
C VAL A 228 -28.25 -4.26 1.80
N VAL A 229 -28.98 -5.10 1.07
CA VAL A 229 -28.91 -6.56 1.23
C VAL A 229 -27.52 -7.09 0.85
N LEU A 230 -26.91 -6.58 -0.22
CA LEU A 230 -25.54 -6.94 -0.64
C LEU A 230 -24.49 -6.49 0.37
N SER A 231 -24.70 -5.34 1.02
CA SER A 231 -23.81 -4.87 2.08
C SER A 231 -23.82 -5.82 3.28
N TRP A 232 -25.01 -6.23 3.73
CA TRP A 232 -25.16 -7.25 4.77
C TRP A 232 -24.66 -8.63 4.33
N PHE A 233 -24.89 -9.00 3.07
CA PHE A 233 -24.42 -10.26 2.51
C PHE A 233 -22.89 -10.33 2.55
N ALA A 234 -22.20 -9.27 2.14
CA ALA A 234 -20.74 -9.19 2.12
C ALA A 234 -20.14 -9.08 3.53
N GLU A 235 -20.80 -8.37 4.45
CA GLU A 235 -20.33 -8.16 5.82
C GLU A 235 -21.47 -8.41 6.82
N PRO A 236 -21.76 -9.69 7.13
CA PRO A 236 -22.78 -10.00 8.10
C PRO A 236 -22.33 -9.55 9.48
N ILE A 237 -23.21 -8.83 10.19
CA ILE A 237 -23.02 -8.49 11.59
C ILE A 237 -23.71 -9.59 12.41
N GLU A 238 -22.95 -10.25 13.29
CA GLU A 238 -23.49 -11.22 14.25
C GLU A 238 -24.16 -10.48 15.40
N GLU A 239 -25.43 -10.14 15.19
CA GLU A 239 -26.33 -9.62 16.22
C GLU A 239 -27.39 -10.67 16.56
N GLU A 240 -27.98 -10.58 17.76
CA GLU A 240 -29.22 -11.29 18.07
C GLU A 240 -30.34 -10.75 17.19
N ILE A 241 -30.63 -11.48 16.11
CA ILE A 241 -31.63 -11.11 15.12
C ILE A 241 -32.92 -11.86 15.46
N SER A 242 -34.02 -11.12 15.61
CA SER A 242 -35.37 -11.71 15.74
C SER A 242 -35.68 -12.65 14.57
N GLU A 243 -36.37 -13.76 14.82
CA GLU A 243 -36.75 -14.74 13.79
C GLU A 243 -37.54 -14.11 12.64
N ASP A 244 -38.37 -13.11 12.94
CA ASP A 244 -39.18 -12.39 11.95
C ASP A 244 -38.40 -11.37 11.11
N ASN A 245 -37.08 -11.25 11.29
CA ASN A 245 -36.27 -10.28 10.56
C ASN A 245 -35.79 -10.86 9.21
N TRP A 246 -35.82 -10.04 8.16
CA TRP A 246 -35.31 -10.43 6.84
C TRP A 246 -33.88 -11.00 6.84
N LYS A 247 -33.01 -10.56 7.75
CA LYS A 247 -31.65 -11.09 7.89
C LYS A 247 -31.67 -12.55 8.35
N ALA A 248 -32.58 -12.93 9.25
CA ALA A 248 -32.74 -14.32 9.69
C ALA A 248 -33.22 -15.20 8.54
N TYR A 249 -34.21 -14.73 7.77
CA TYR A 249 -34.76 -15.43 6.61
C TYR A 249 -33.72 -15.73 5.51
N LEU A 250 -32.77 -14.82 5.30
CA LEU A 250 -31.71 -14.99 4.31
C LEU A 250 -30.45 -15.68 4.85
N LYS A 251 -30.31 -15.85 6.17
CA LYS A 251 -29.03 -16.17 6.83
C LYS A 251 -28.39 -17.45 6.31
N GLU A 252 -29.15 -18.55 6.30
CA GLU A 252 -28.67 -19.87 5.89
C GLU A 252 -28.27 -19.88 4.41
N PHE A 253 -29.17 -19.42 3.54
CA PHE A 253 -28.91 -19.32 2.10
C PHE A 253 -27.71 -18.42 1.77
N ALA A 254 -27.62 -17.26 2.43
CA ALA A 254 -26.51 -16.34 2.26
C ALA A 254 -25.18 -16.92 2.75
N SER A 255 -25.19 -17.78 3.78
CA SER A 255 -23.99 -18.43 4.29
C SER A 255 -23.36 -19.35 3.25
N ASP A 256 -24.17 -20.20 2.61
CA ASP A 256 -23.73 -21.09 1.52
C ASP A 256 -23.12 -20.28 0.36
N LYS A 257 -23.83 -19.25 -0.11
CA LYS A 257 -23.35 -18.43 -1.24
C LYS A 257 -22.12 -17.59 -0.90
N ARG A 258 -22.01 -17.09 0.33
CA ARG A 258 -20.77 -16.46 0.80
C ARG A 258 -19.60 -17.42 0.74
N GLN A 259 -19.77 -18.66 1.18
CA GLN A 259 -18.70 -19.65 1.16
C GLN A 259 -18.20 -19.89 -0.28
N SER A 260 -19.09 -20.02 -1.26
CA SER A 260 -18.69 -20.18 -2.67
C SER A 260 -17.90 -18.98 -3.21
N ILE A 261 -18.25 -17.76 -2.78
CA ILE A 261 -17.49 -16.54 -3.13
C ILE A 261 -16.13 -16.54 -2.46
N ASP A 262 -16.07 -16.90 -1.19
CA ASP A 262 -14.84 -16.95 -0.41
C ASP A 262 -13.85 -17.95 -1.02
N GLU A 263 -14.33 -19.14 -1.41
CA GLU A 263 -13.57 -20.14 -2.17
C GLU A 263 -13.09 -19.59 -3.51
N ARG A 264 -13.94 -18.88 -4.25
CA ARG A 264 -13.55 -18.25 -5.52
C ARG A 264 -12.48 -17.16 -5.33
N ILE A 265 -12.60 -16.35 -4.29
CA ILE A 265 -11.59 -15.31 -3.96
C ILE A 265 -10.24 -15.97 -3.70
N LEU A 266 -10.21 -17.07 -2.94
CA LEU A 266 -9.00 -17.82 -2.66
C LEU A 266 -8.34 -18.39 -3.93
N GLN A 267 -9.14 -18.80 -4.92
CA GLN A 267 -8.64 -19.27 -6.21
C GLN A 267 -7.95 -18.19 -7.04
N PHE A 268 -8.14 -16.90 -6.74
CA PHE A 268 -7.36 -15.84 -7.40
C PHE A 268 -5.91 -15.80 -6.97
N LYS A 269 -5.53 -16.46 -5.87
CA LYS A 269 -4.14 -16.55 -5.42
C LYS A 269 -3.32 -17.31 -6.47
N ASN A 270 -2.52 -16.58 -7.23
CA ASN A 270 -1.66 -17.14 -8.27
C ASN A 270 -0.19 -16.81 -7.96
N PRO A 271 0.68 -17.82 -7.71
CA PRO A 271 2.10 -17.60 -7.45
C PRO A 271 2.84 -17.00 -8.65
N ASP A 272 2.36 -17.26 -9.87
CA ASP A 272 2.96 -16.78 -11.12
C ASP A 272 2.30 -15.48 -11.61
N ILE A 273 1.57 -14.76 -10.74
CA ILE A 273 0.84 -13.57 -11.17
C ILE A 273 1.75 -12.47 -11.74
N ASP A 274 3.02 -12.42 -11.34
CA ASP A 274 3.95 -11.43 -11.85
C ASP A 274 4.32 -11.67 -13.34
N SER A 275 4.02 -12.84 -13.91
CA SER A 275 4.22 -13.11 -15.35
C SER A 275 3.03 -12.74 -16.24
N ILE A 276 1.83 -12.47 -15.67
CA ILE A 276 0.63 -12.18 -16.48
C ILE A 276 0.74 -10.83 -17.16
N GLU A 277 0.48 -10.71 -18.46
CA GLU A 277 0.43 -9.39 -19.10
C GLU A 277 -0.82 -8.61 -18.66
N ILE A 278 -0.63 -7.36 -18.24
CA ILE A 278 -1.69 -6.44 -17.86
C ILE A 278 -1.61 -5.19 -18.72
N ASP A 279 -2.77 -4.64 -19.05
CA ASP A 279 -2.92 -3.40 -19.80
C ASP A 279 -4.18 -2.68 -19.31
N LEU A 280 -4.32 -1.40 -19.66
CA LEU A 280 -5.48 -0.57 -19.33
C LEU A 280 -5.94 0.18 -20.60
N PRO A 281 -6.75 -0.46 -21.45
CA PRO A 281 -7.13 0.09 -22.76
C PRO A 281 -7.92 1.40 -22.69
N TRP A 282 -8.54 1.68 -21.55
CA TRP A 282 -9.32 2.90 -21.31
C TRP A 282 -8.45 4.12 -20.95
N ILE A 283 -7.15 3.93 -20.70
CA ILE A 283 -6.23 5.03 -20.42
C ILE A 283 -5.83 5.72 -21.71
N ASP A 284 -6.06 7.02 -21.74
CA ASP A 284 -5.54 7.90 -22.78
C ASP A 284 -4.04 8.14 -22.58
N LYS A 285 -3.23 7.57 -23.46
CA LYS A 285 -1.77 7.69 -23.45
C LYS A 285 -1.29 9.13 -23.65
N GLU A 286 -2.07 10.00 -24.29
CA GLU A 286 -1.66 11.40 -24.45
C GLU A 286 -1.77 12.16 -23.12
N LYS A 287 -2.80 11.89 -22.31
CA LYS A 287 -2.95 12.48 -20.97
C LYS A 287 -1.82 12.11 -20.00
N ALA A 288 -1.19 10.96 -20.18
CA ALA A 288 -0.06 10.53 -19.34
C ALA A 288 1.13 11.52 -19.43
N LYS A 289 1.32 12.15 -20.59
CA LYS A 289 2.40 13.11 -20.84
C LYS A 289 2.25 14.40 -20.04
N ASP A 290 1.05 14.69 -19.54
CA ASP A 290 0.77 15.90 -18.76
C ASP A 290 1.28 15.81 -17.31
N LEU A 291 1.63 14.61 -16.82
CA LEU A 291 2.06 14.44 -15.42
C LEU A 291 3.32 15.24 -15.11
N LEU A 292 4.37 15.09 -15.92
CA LEU A 292 5.67 15.74 -15.67
C LEU A 292 5.58 17.27 -15.78
N PRO A 293 4.94 17.85 -16.82
CA PRO A 293 4.70 19.30 -16.89
C PRO A 293 3.90 19.83 -15.69
N ARG A 294 2.85 19.14 -15.26
CA ARG A 294 2.08 19.56 -14.07
C ARG A 294 2.89 19.47 -12.79
N MET A 295 3.71 18.44 -12.64
CA MET A 295 4.64 18.31 -11.53
C MET A 295 5.62 19.50 -11.46
N GLN A 296 6.14 19.98 -12.59
CA GLN A 296 7.03 21.15 -12.62
C GLN A 296 6.37 22.42 -12.06
N VAL A 297 5.05 22.56 -12.20
CA VAL A 297 4.29 23.71 -11.71
C VAL A 297 3.82 23.50 -10.27
N GLU A 298 3.39 22.29 -9.93
CA GLU A 298 2.65 21.99 -8.71
C GLU A 298 3.49 21.29 -7.62
N TRP A 299 4.79 21.03 -7.84
CA TRP A 299 5.65 20.28 -6.90
C TRP A 299 5.67 20.85 -5.47
N ARG A 300 5.54 22.17 -5.31
CA ARG A 300 5.51 22.81 -3.97
C ARG A 300 4.30 22.37 -3.13
N ASN A 301 3.20 22.02 -3.78
CA ASN A 301 2.02 21.48 -3.10
C ASN A 301 2.24 20.00 -2.76
N VAL A 302 2.89 19.24 -3.64
CA VAL A 302 3.29 17.85 -3.40
C VAL A 302 4.20 17.72 -2.18
N VAL A 303 5.11 18.68 -1.96
CA VAL A 303 6.02 18.72 -0.80
C VAL A 303 5.27 18.67 0.55
N GLN A 304 4.02 19.13 0.62
CA GLN A 304 3.23 19.10 1.85
C GLN A 304 2.85 17.68 2.30
N PHE A 305 2.96 16.70 1.42
CA PHE A 305 2.50 15.33 1.62
C PHE A 305 3.64 14.30 1.68
N VAL A 306 4.89 14.76 1.66
CA VAL A 306 6.09 13.92 1.71
C VAL A 306 6.97 14.28 2.90
N THR A 307 7.86 13.38 3.23
CA THR A 307 8.94 13.56 4.20
C THR A 307 9.87 14.70 3.79
N SER A 308 10.59 15.26 4.77
CA SER A 308 11.58 16.32 4.55
C SER A 308 12.62 15.97 3.49
N GLU A 309 13.07 14.72 3.50
CA GLU A 309 14.11 14.18 2.63
C GLU A 309 13.65 14.18 1.16
N SER A 310 12.46 13.63 0.91
CA SER A 310 11.80 13.68 -0.41
C SER A 310 11.44 15.10 -0.83
N GLY A 311 11.09 15.96 0.12
CA GLY A 311 10.85 17.38 -0.13
C GLY A 311 12.10 18.10 -0.64
N VAL A 312 13.27 17.82 -0.03
CA VAL A 312 14.57 18.35 -0.48
C VAL A 312 14.92 17.82 -1.87
N LEU A 313 14.64 16.54 -2.17
CA LEU A 313 14.83 15.99 -3.52
C LEU A 313 13.98 16.75 -4.55
N LEU A 314 12.68 16.92 -4.30
CA LEU A 314 11.80 17.69 -5.18
C LEU A 314 12.32 19.14 -5.35
N GLN A 315 12.74 19.80 -4.27
CA GLN A 315 13.34 21.14 -4.34
C GLN A 315 14.57 21.16 -5.24
N LEU A 316 15.53 20.25 -5.04
CA LEU A 316 16.74 20.18 -5.86
C LEU A 316 16.45 20.08 -7.36
N HIS A 317 15.39 19.36 -7.72
CA HIS A 317 15.03 19.09 -9.11
C HIS A 317 14.19 20.18 -9.77
N PHE A 318 13.39 20.92 -8.99
CA PHE A 318 12.47 21.93 -9.54
C PHE A 318 12.83 23.38 -9.19
N SER A 319 13.81 23.59 -8.31
CA SER A 319 14.33 24.90 -7.99
C SER A 319 15.21 25.46 -9.12
N SER A 320 15.35 26.79 -9.12
CA SER A 320 16.33 27.46 -9.98
C SER A 320 17.77 27.04 -9.64
N GLU A 321 18.70 27.06 -10.62
CA GLU A 321 20.11 26.68 -10.43
C GLU A 321 20.76 27.33 -9.19
N MET A 322 20.39 28.57 -8.89
CA MET A 322 20.90 29.34 -7.75
C MET A 322 20.41 28.80 -6.40
N GLU A 323 19.16 28.35 -6.33
CA GLU A 323 18.60 27.66 -5.16
C GLU A 323 19.19 26.24 -5.03
N THR A 324 19.30 25.52 -6.13
CA THR A 324 19.90 24.17 -6.17
C THR A 324 21.34 24.18 -5.64
N THR A 325 22.14 25.17 -6.04
CA THR A 325 23.51 25.34 -5.53
C THR A 325 23.55 25.60 -4.02
N ARG A 326 22.61 26.39 -3.47
CA ARG A 326 22.48 26.61 -2.02
C ARG A 326 22.12 25.32 -1.28
N ILE A 327 21.20 24.53 -1.83
CA ILE A 327 20.79 23.25 -1.23
C ILE A 327 21.94 22.25 -1.27
N TYR A 328 22.68 22.14 -2.38
CA TYR A 328 23.87 21.29 -2.46
C TYR A 328 24.92 21.67 -1.41
N ASN A 329 25.23 22.96 -1.26
CA ASN A 329 26.17 23.41 -0.23
C ASN A 329 25.69 23.08 1.18
N ARG A 330 24.38 23.18 1.44
CA ARG A 330 23.80 22.77 2.72
C ARG A 330 23.95 21.26 2.95
N LEU A 331 23.63 20.44 1.95
CA LEU A 331 23.77 18.99 2.04
C LEU A 331 25.22 18.57 2.25
N ILE A 332 26.18 19.19 1.55
CA ILE A 332 27.62 18.95 1.77
C ILE A 332 27.99 19.26 3.22
N ASN A 333 27.57 20.40 3.75
CA ASN A 333 27.85 20.76 5.15
C ASN A 333 27.22 19.76 6.15
N GLU A 334 26.00 19.29 5.89
CA GLU A 334 25.34 18.26 6.73
C GLU A 334 26.08 16.91 6.66
N LEU A 335 26.59 16.53 5.49
CA LEU A 335 27.36 15.31 5.27
C LEU A 335 28.74 15.38 5.95
N GLU A 336 29.40 16.54 5.89
CA GLU A 336 30.64 16.81 6.61
C GLU A 336 30.43 16.79 8.13
N ALA A 337 29.31 17.35 8.61
CA ALA A 337 28.92 17.30 10.03
C ALA A 337 28.66 15.85 10.50
N LEU A 338 27.98 15.04 9.69
CA LEU A 338 27.77 13.62 9.98
C LEU A 338 29.10 12.85 10.02
N SER A 339 29.95 13.02 9.00
CA SER A 339 31.27 12.40 8.93
C SER A 339 32.15 12.75 10.14
N THR A 340 32.13 14.02 10.57
CA THR A 340 32.88 14.47 11.75
C THR A 340 32.30 13.91 13.05
N ASN A 341 30.97 13.87 13.19
CA ASN A 341 30.32 13.25 14.35
C ASN A 341 30.60 11.75 14.45
N THR A 342 30.52 10.99 13.35
CA THR A 342 30.84 9.56 13.34
C THR A 342 32.31 9.30 13.68
N LYS A 343 33.23 10.15 13.22
CA LYS A 343 34.65 10.08 13.63
C LYS A 343 34.82 10.33 15.12
N LYS A 344 34.09 11.29 15.68
CA LYS A 344 34.12 11.60 17.12
C LYS A 344 33.58 10.44 17.95
N GLU A 345 32.43 9.89 17.59
CA GLU A 345 31.85 8.71 18.25
C GLU A 345 32.79 7.51 18.22
N LYS A 346 33.42 7.22 17.08
CA LYS A 346 34.41 6.15 16.95
C LYS A 346 35.63 6.39 17.86
N SER A 347 36.11 7.63 17.96
CA SER A 347 37.19 8.01 18.87
C SER A 347 36.81 7.81 20.33
N ASP A 348 35.61 8.23 20.73
CA ASP A 348 35.08 8.06 22.09
C ASP A 348 34.92 6.58 22.46
N LEU A 349 34.49 5.75 21.50
CA LEU A 349 34.37 4.30 21.68
C LEU A 349 35.74 3.62 21.86
N LEU A 350 36.75 4.05 21.09
CA LEU A 350 38.14 3.57 21.25
C LEU A 350 38.72 3.98 22.61
N LEU A 351 38.45 5.20 23.06
CA LEU A 351 38.85 5.66 24.40
C LEU A 351 38.19 4.82 25.50
N LYS A 352 36.88 4.56 25.40
CA LYS A 352 36.17 3.67 26.33
C LYS A 352 36.73 2.24 26.32
N MET A 353 37.01 1.68 25.14
CA MET A 353 37.64 0.35 25.04
C MET A 353 39.03 0.33 25.69
N THR A 354 39.80 1.40 25.54
CA THR A 354 41.13 1.51 26.17
C THR A 354 41.01 1.61 27.68
N SER A 355 40.05 2.38 28.19
CA SER A 355 39.73 2.47 29.62
C SER A 355 39.33 1.11 30.19
N MET A 356 38.40 0.41 29.53
CA MET A 356 37.96 -0.92 29.96
C MET A 356 39.10 -1.94 29.91
N LYS A 357 40.02 -1.85 28.93
CA LYS A 357 41.22 -2.70 28.91
C LYS A 357 42.15 -2.45 30.08
N MET A 358 42.30 -1.19 30.52
CA MET A 358 43.06 -0.89 31.72
C MET A 358 42.37 -1.40 32.97
N GLU A 359 41.05 -1.22 33.11
CA GLU A 359 40.28 -1.77 34.23
C GLU A 359 40.34 -3.31 34.29
N ILE A 360 40.24 -3.99 33.14
CA ILE A 360 40.40 -5.45 33.09
C ILE A 360 41.79 -5.86 33.57
N LYS A 361 42.84 -5.16 33.10
CA LYS A 361 44.21 -5.44 33.51
C LYS A 361 44.40 -5.22 35.01
N ASP A 362 43.87 -4.13 35.56
CA ASP A 362 43.95 -3.83 36.99
C ASP A 362 43.22 -4.89 37.82
N LEU A 363 42.05 -5.35 37.35
CA LEU A 363 41.30 -6.44 37.97
C LEU A 363 42.03 -7.79 37.88
N GLU A 364 42.71 -8.08 36.76
CA GLU A 364 43.54 -9.27 36.60
C GLU A 364 44.73 -9.25 37.56
N GLU A 365 45.40 -8.10 37.72
CA GLU A 365 46.46 -7.92 38.71
C GLU A 365 45.94 -8.05 40.16
N GLU A 366 44.73 -7.54 40.46
CA GLU A 366 44.09 -7.72 41.76
C GLU A 366 43.72 -9.18 42.04
N ILE A 367 43.17 -9.90 41.05
CA ILE A 367 42.90 -11.34 41.14
C ILE A 367 44.20 -12.11 41.41
N LYS A 368 45.27 -11.76 40.70
CA LYS A 368 46.60 -12.36 40.90
C LYS A 368 47.10 -12.13 42.33
N TYR A 369 47.02 -10.90 42.82
CA TYR A 369 47.41 -10.55 44.18
C TYR A 369 46.60 -11.34 45.23
N LEU A 370 45.28 -11.44 45.05
CA LEU A 370 44.39 -12.18 45.94
C LEU A 370 44.70 -13.70 45.92
N ARG A 371 44.98 -14.27 44.75
CA ARG A 371 45.42 -15.67 44.62
C ARG A 371 46.74 -15.92 45.35
N GLU A 372 47.71 -15.03 45.21
CA GLU A 372 48.99 -15.12 45.93
C GLU A 372 48.80 -15.04 47.45
N LEU A 373 47.93 -14.14 47.92
CA LEU A 373 47.64 -13.95 49.34
C LEU A 373 46.93 -15.16 49.93
N LEU A 374 45.96 -15.75 49.23
CA LEU A 374 45.24 -16.97 49.63
C LEU A 374 46.19 -18.17 49.71
N ALA A 375 47.00 -18.40 48.68
CA ALA A 375 47.98 -19.49 48.66
C ALA A 375 49.09 -19.33 49.73
N SER A 376 49.36 -18.10 50.19
CA SER A 376 50.28 -17.86 51.30
C SER A 376 49.69 -18.19 52.68
N ARG A 377 48.36 -18.10 52.83
CA ARG A 377 47.63 -18.39 54.08
C ARG A 377 47.18 -19.84 54.18
N ASP A 378 46.88 -20.50 53.06
CA ASP A 378 46.51 -21.91 53.00
C ASP A 378 47.39 -22.66 51.99
N PRO A 379 48.39 -23.44 52.46
CA PRO A 379 49.32 -24.17 51.60
C PRO A 379 48.66 -25.21 50.68
N SER A 380 47.43 -25.65 50.98
CA SER A 380 46.69 -26.60 50.14
C SER A 380 46.19 -25.98 48.82
N LEU A 381 46.18 -24.64 48.74
CA LEU A 381 45.73 -23.87 47.57
C LEU A 381 46.89 -23.37 46.68
N ALA A 382 48.11 -23.90 46.87
CA ALA A 382 49.30 -23.47 46.12
C ALA A 382 49.18 -23.64 44.59
N TYR A 383 48.29 -24.52 44.12
CA TYR A 383 48.01 -24.73 42.69
C TYR A 383 47.43 -23.50 41.99
N LEU A 384 46.83 -22.55 42.72
CA LEU A 384 46.29 -21.29 42.17
C LEU A 384 47.39 -20.35 41.64
N LYS A 385 48.67 -20.59 41.96
CA LYS A 385 49.82 -19.84 41.43
C LYS A 385 50.31 -20.35 40.06
N SER A 386 49.85 -21.53 39.62
CA SER A 386 50.41 -22.23 38.46
C SER A 386 49.65 -22.04 37.14
N ASP A 387 48.44 -21.48 37.17
CA ASP A 387 47.56 -21.38 35.98
C ASP A 387 48.05 -20.37 34.91
N GLU A 388 49.09 -19.58 35.15
CA GLU A 388 49.54 -18.54 34.20
C GLU A 388 50.46 -19.04 33.06
N LYS A 389 50.89 -20.31 33.03
CA LYS A 389 51.82 -20.78 31.98
C LYS A 389 51.18 -21.36 30.72
N GLU A 390 49.85 -21.50 30.65
CA GLU A 390 49.19 -22.21 29.53
C GLU A 390 48.36 -21.33 28.58
N GLN A 391 48.33 -20.00 28.72
CA GLN A 391 47.47 -19.13 27.89
C GLN A 391 48.17 -18.23 26.85
N ASP A 392 49.50 -18.28 26.69
CA ASP A 392 50.22 -17.57 25.62
C ASP A 392 50.63 -18.51 24.45
N ASN A 393 49.66 -19.12 23.76
CA ASN A 393 49.86 -19.77 22.44
C ASN A 393 48.71 -19.47 21.48
#